data_AF-A0A380T4A0-F1
#
_entry.id   AF-A0A380T4A0-F1
#
_cell.length_a   1.000
_cell.length_b   1.000
_cell.length_c   1.000
_cell.angle_alpha   90.00
_cell.angle_beta   90.00
_cell.angle_gamma   90.00
#
_symmetry.space_group_name_H-M   'P 1'
#
loop_
_entity.id
_entity.type
_entity.pdbx_description
1 polymer ?
#
loop_
_entity_poly.entity_id
_entity_poly.type
_entity_poly.pdbx_seq_one_letter_code
_entity_poly.pdbx_strand_id
1 'polypeptide(L)'
;MNVLKGSEQQGAYLHIPYLLIAVSLLPILLLAWRVPAEAHEGFYFELDRFLDGCLFGQVGVWSSLFPLTAKAIGNYIAVAAPVFSLWITVGIMRRSRLQPTAPPQVSIGKYAVIALGCVLLDAFLIYQNYFTFTDFATHSRKFRFFGLSVAFFPFVAMLSLLAFYVMAFFSYNLLFRFPREVLARRKHLH
;
A
#
# COMPACT_ATOMS: atom_id res chain seq x y z
N MET A 1 45.10 30.05 -8.39
CA MET A 1 44.48 29.88 -7.07
C MET A 1 43.04 30.38 -7.14
N ASN A 2 42.08 29.45 -7.32
CA ASN A 2 40.77 29.41 -6.66
C ASN A 2 39.77 28.56 -7.43
N VAL A 3 39.75 27.29 -7.02
CA VAL A 3 38.58 26.43 -6.77
C VAL A 3 37.52 26.38 -7.87
N LEU A 4 37.72 25.40 -8.76
CA LEU A 4 36.64 24.72 -9.47
C LEU A 4 35.58 24.27 -8.45
N LYS A 5 34.44 24.97 -8.47
CA LYS A 5 33.31 24.72 -7.58
C LYS A 5 32.66 23.40 -7.99
N GLY A 6 32.92 22.38 -7.17
CA GLY A 6 32.02 21.26 -6.88
C GLY A 6 31.45 20.51 -8.09
N SER A 7 32.15 19.45 -8.50
CA SER A 7 31.48 18.26 -8.99
C SER A 7 30.60 17.69 -7.86
N GLU A 8 29.41 18.24 -7.68
CA GLU A 8 28.38 17.52 -6.93
C GLU A 8 28.05 16.27 -7.75
N GLN A 9 28.52 15.13 -7.28
CA GLN A 9 27.88 13.86 -7.55
C GLN A 9 26.41 14.02 -7.14
N GLN A 10 25.56 14.44 -8.07
CA GLN A 10 24.12 14.42 -7.91
C GLN A 10 23.67 12.96 -7.97
N GLY A 11 23.90 12.25 -6.87
CA GLY A 11 23.48 10.87 -6.68
C GLY A 11 21.96 10.73 -6.80
N ALA A 12 21.51 9.53 -7.17
CA ALA A 12 20.09 9.22 -7.14
C ALA A 12 19.55 9.41 -5.72
N TYR A 13 18.48 10.20 -5.57
CA TYR A 13 17.81 10.38 -4.28
C TYR A 13 16.32 10.05 -4.42
N LEU A 14 15.80 9.37 -3.40
CA LEU A 14 14.40 8.98 -3.29
C LEU A 14 13.73 9.88 -2.24
N HIS A 15 12.82 10.73 -2.67
CA HIS A 15 12.01 11.55 -1.76
C HIS A 15 10.74 10.76 -1.37
N ILE A 16 10.68 10.33 -0.12
CA ILE A 16 9.51 9.65 0.44
C ILE A 16 8.58 10.71 1.04
N PRO A 17 7.30 10.79 0.62
CA PRO A 17 6.34 11.77 1.15
C PRO A 17 5.82 11.34 2.52
N TYR A 18 6.67 11.37 3.56
CA TYR A 18 6.35 10.92 4.92
C TYR A 18 5.11 11.57 5.51
N LEU A 19 4.89 12.85 5.24
CA LEU A 19 3.68 13.56 5.70
C LEU A 19 2.40 12.94 5.10
N LEU A 20 2.41 12.63 3.80
CA LEU A 20 1.26 12.02 3.14
C LEU A 20 1.00 10.61 3.67
N ILE A 21 2.07 9.85 3.91
CA ILE A 21 1.99 8.53 4.56
C ILE A 21 1.37 8.68 5.96
N ALA A 22 1.90 9.57 6.80
CA ALA A 22 1.38 9.78 8.16
C ALA A 22 -0.10 10.19 8.16
N VAL A 23 -0.49 11.13 7.30
CA VAL A 23 -1.89 11.57 7.14
C VAL A 23 -2.78 10.41 6.71
N SER A 24 -2.30 9.51 5.84
CA SER A 24 -3.08 8.35 5.40
C SER A 24 -3.19 7.24 6.45
N LEU A 25 -2.26 7.14 7.40
CA LEU A 25 -2.28 6.13 8.45
C LEU A 25 -3.08 6.60 9.68
N LEU A 26 -3.13 7.91 9.92
CA LEU A 26 -3.81 8.50 11.08
C LEU A 26 -5.28 8.05 11.24
N PRO A 27 -6.12 7.96 10.17
CA PRO A 27 -7.49 7.49 10.32
C PRO A 27 -7.61 6.07 10.86
N ILE A 28 -6.64 5.18 10.59
CA ILE A 28 -6.64 3.81 11.15
C ILE A 28 -6.55 3.87 12.68
N LEU A 29 -5.68 4.74 13.21
CA LEU A 29 -5.53 4.92 14.66
C LEU A 29 -6.78 5.57 15.27
N LEU A 30 -7.37 6.55 14.60
CA LEU A 30 -8.59 7.21 15.07
C LEU A 30 -9.77 6.23 15.10
N LEU A 31 -9.92 5.39 14.08
CA LEU A 31 -10.96 4.36 14.04
C LEU A 31 -10.74 3.32 15.14
N ALA A 32 -9.50 2.85 15.33
CA ALA A 32 -9.17 1.91 16.41
C ALA A 32 -9.43 2.49 17.82
N TRP A 33 -9.23 3.80 18.01
CA TRP A 33 -9.51 4.47 19.29
C TRP A 33 -11.01 4.70 19.51
N ARG A 34 -11.73 5.17 18.48
CA ARG A 34 -13.07 5.73 18.64
C ARG A 34 -14.19 4.74 18.38
N VAL A 35 -13.99 3.76 17.50
CA VAL A 35 -15.01 2.79 17.10
C VAL A 35 -15.01 1.64 18.09
N PRO A 36 -16.14 1.33 18.76
CA PRO A 36 -16.23 0.23 19.71
C PRO A 36 -16.10 -1.12 18.99
N ALA A 37 -15.72 -2.15 19.75
CA ALA A 37 -15.53 -3.50 19.24
C ALA A 37 -16.80 -4.07 18.57
N GLU A 38 -17.96 -3.81 19.15
CA GLU A 38 -19.25 -4.36 18.73
C GLU A 38 -20.32 -3.27 18.58
N ALA A 39 -21.13 -3.41 17.55
CA ALA A 39 -22.30 -2.57 17.32
C ALA A 39 -23.48 -3.08 18.16
N HIS A 40 -23.77 -2.41 19.27
CA HIS A 40 -24.91 -2.76 20.11
C HIS A 40 -26.17 -2.03 19.62
N GLU A 41 -26.21 -0.70 19.76
CA GLU A 41 -27.36 0.13 19.35
C GLU A 41 -26.92 1.55 18.94
N GLY A 42 -27.82 2.28 18.28
CA GLY A 42 -27.63 3.68 17.90
C GLY A 42 -26.72 3.87 16.68
N PHE A 43 -25.90 4.93 16.70
CA PHE A 43 -25.06 5.31 15.56
C PHE A 43 -24.17 4.17 15.04
N TYR A 44 -23.57 3.38 15.95
CA TYR A 44 -22.64 2.32 15.57
C TYR A 44 -23.33 1.12 14.92
N PHE A 45 -24.61 0.89 15.23
CA PHE A 45 -25.43 -0.12 14.55
C PHE A 45 -25.74 0.30 13.11
N GLU A 46 -26.14 1.56 12.91
CA GLU A 46 -26.37 2.10 11.56
C GLU A 46 -25.07 2.17 10.75
N LEU A 47 -23.93 2.47 11.40
CA LEU A 47 -22.62 2.39 10.77
C LEU A 47 -22.33 0.97 10.28
N ASP A 48 -22.54 -0.06 11.12
CA ASP A 48 -22.31 -1.45 10.73
C ASP A 48 -23.15 -1.85 9.51
N ARG A 49 -24.45 -1.49 9.53
CA ARG A 49 -25.36 -1.71 8.40
C ARG A 49 -24.94 -0.96 7.15
N PHE A 50 -24.47 0.28 7.28
CA PHE A 50 -23.96 1.06 6.17
C PHE A 50 -22.71 0.42 5.55
N LEU A 51 -21.79 -0.07 6.38
CA LEU A 51 -20.58 -0.75 5.91
C LEU A 51 -20.93 -2.02 5.12
N ASP A 52 -21.93 -2.80 5.56
CA ASP A 52 -22.37 -4.02 4.89
C ASP A 52 -23.23 -3.75 3.63
N GLY A 53 -24.09 -2.73 3.67
CA GLY A 53 -25.06 -2.47 2.60
C GLY A 53 -24.58 -1.51 1.51
N CYS A 54 -23.64 -0.60 1.84
CA CYS A 54 -23.21 0.47 0.93
C CYS A 54 -21.70 0.48 0.66
N LEU A 55 -20.90 -0.23 1.45
CA LEU A 55 -19.47 -0.41 1.21
C LEU A 55 -19.13 -1.89 0.98
N PHE A 56 -17.92 -2.32 1.34
CA PHE A 56 -17.40 -3.64 1.04
C PHE A 56 -17.77 -4.68 2.12
N GLY A 57 -18.45 -4.28 3.20
CA GLY A 57 -18.78 -5.15 4.33
C GLY A 57 -17.52 -5.69 4.99
N GLN A 58 -17.44 -7.01 5.15
CA GLN A 58 -16.31 -7.69 5.79
C GLN A 58 -15.18 -7.97 4.78
N VAL A 59 -14.12 -7.15 4.81
CA VAL A 59 -12.98 -7.27 3.89
C VAL A 59 -11.62 -7.00 4.53
N GLY A 60 -10.58 -7.60 3.94
CA GLY A 60 -9.18 -7.33 4.27
C GLY A 60 -8.77 -7.81 5.65
N VAL A 61 -8.03 -6.96 6.38
CA VAL A 61 -7.54 -7.27 7.73
C VAL A 61 -8.72 -7.29 8.70
N TRP A 62 -9.00 -8.45 9.31
CA TRP A 62 -10.16 -8.67 10.17
C TRP A 62 -9.79 -9.21 11.55
N SER A 63 -10.67 -8.99 12.53
CA SER A 63 -10.61 -9.64 13.83
C SER A 63 -12.03 -9.91 14.34
N SER A 64 -12.30 -11.16 14.70
CA SER A 64 -13.57 -11.55 15.32
C SER A 64 -13.77 -11.02 16.75
N LEU A 65 -12.72 -10.51 17.41
CA LEU A 65 -12.83 -9.96 18.78
C LEU A 65 -13.29 -8.49 18.82
N PHE A 66 -13.20 -7.78 17.69
CA PHE A 66 -13.66 -6.40 17.56
C PHE A 66 -14.20 -6.18 16.14
N PRO A 67 -15.28 -6.88 15.78
CA PRO A 67 -15.78 -6.95 14.41
C PRO A 67 -16.09 -5.57 13.81
N LEU A 68 -16.72 -4.66 14.55
CA LEU A 68 -17.08 -3.34 14.02
C LEU A 68 -15.83 -2.49 13.74
N THR A 69 -14.90 -2.44 14.70
CA THR A 69 -13.62 -1.72 14.54
C THR A 69 -12.84 -2.25 13.34
N ALA A 70 -12.74 -3.58 13.22
CA ALA A 70 -12.07 -4.23 12.10
C ALA A 70 -12.75 -3.91 10.76
N LYS A 71 -14.09 -3.92 10.71
CA LYS A 71 -14.89 -3.56 9.53
C LYS A 71 -14.64 -2.13 9.09
N ALA A 72 -14.69 -1.18 10.02
CA ALA A 72 -14.47 0.23 9.72
C ALA A 72 -13.06 0.46 9.16
N ILE A 73 -12.05 -0.16 9.77
CA ILE A 73 -10.66 -0.06 9.31
C ILE A 73 -10.45 -0.73 7.95
N GLY A 74 -10.98 -1.93 7.74
CA GLY A 74 -10.88 -2.65 6.47
C GLY A 74 -11.49 -1.87 5.31
N ASN A 75 -12.69 -1.31 5.51
CA ASN A 75 -13.34 -0.45 4.51
C ASN A 75 -12.58 0.84 4.25
N TYR A 76 -12.04 1.47 5.31
CA TYR A 76 -11.16 2.62 5.12
C TYR A 76 -9.96 2.27 4.23
N ILE A 77 -9.28 1.15 4.50
CA ILE A 77 -8.14 0.70 3.69
C ILE A 77 -8.56 0.43 2.25
N ALA A 78 -9.70 -0.24 2.02
CA ALA A 78 -10.21 -0.51 0.67
C ALA A 78 -10.43 0.78 -0.15
N VAL A 79 -10.85 1.87 0.48
CA VAL A 79 -11.03 3.17 -0.20
C VAL A 79 -9.70 3.94 -0.30
N ALA A 80 -8.92 3.95 0.78
CA ALA A 80 -7.71 4.75 0.91
C ALA A 80 -6.55 4.21 0.07
N ALA A 81 -6.39 2.88 -0.01
CA ALA A 81 -5.30 2.23 -0.72
C ALA A 81 -5.14 2.71 -2.17
N PRO A 82 -6.15 2.69 -3.06
CA PRO A 82 -5.98 3.13 -4.45
C PRO A 82 -5.66 4.62 -4.57
N VAL A 83 -6.26 5.46 -3.71
CA VAL A 83 -6.09 6.92 -3.75
C VAL A 83 -4.69 7.33 -3.28
N PHE A 84 -4.29 6.88 -2.09
CA PHE A 84 -3.01 7.26 -1.51
C PHE A 84 -1.83 6.56 -2.18
N SER A 85 -1.98 5.30 -2.62
CA SER A 85 -0.91 4.60 -3.34
C SER A 85 -0.54 5.32 -4.63
N LEU A 86 -1.53 5.78 -5.40
CA LEU A 86 -1.31 6.57 -6.61
C LEU A 86 -0.65 7.91 -6.27
N TRP A 87 -1.17 8.64 -5.28
CA TRP A 87 -0.67 9.97 -4.94
C TRP A 87 0.76 9.92 -4.38
N ILE A 88 1.06 8.93 -3.53
CA ILE A 88 2.41 8.66 -3.02
C ILE A 88 3.33 8.31 -4.18
N THR A 89 2.92 7.40 -5.08
CA THR A 89 3.72 7.01 -6.24
C THR A 89 4.05 8.21 -7.12
N VAL A 90 3.05 9.04 -7.45
CA VAL A 90 3.24 10.28 -8.21
C VAL A 90 4.13 11.28 -7.46
N GLY A 91 3.94 11.43 -6.15
CA GLY A 91 4.75 12.31 -5.30
C GLY A 91 6.21 11.90 -5.28
N ILE A 92 6.49 10.60 -5.13
CA ILE A 92 7.84 10.05 -5.20
C ILE A 92 8.41 10.29 -6.59
N MET A 93 7.68 9.96 -7.67
CA MET A 93 8.17 10.14 -9.05
C MET A 93 8.48 11.60 -9.41
N ARG A 94 7.66 12.55 -8.97
CA ARG A 94 7.85 13.98 -9.28
C ARG A 94 9.00 14.61 -8.51
N ARG A 95 9.25 14.16 -7.28
CA ARG A 95 10.23 14.78 -6.38
C ARG A 95 11.55 14.04 -6.31
N SER A 96 11.59 12.77 -6.69
CA SER A 96 12.81 11.95 -6.67
C SER A 96 13.55 12.10 -7.99
N ARG A 97 14.85 12.35 -7.92
CA ARG A 97 15.74 12.17 -9.08
C ARG A 97 16.23 10.74 -9.09
N LEU A 98 15.38 9.86 -9.59
CA LEU A 98 15.77 8.49 -9.88
C LEU A 98 16.45 8.51 -11.24
N GLN A 99 17.78 8.63 -11.28
CA GLN A 99 18.50 8.42 -12.52
C GLN A 99 18.27 6.96 -12.95
N PRO A 100 17.83 6.71 -14.19
CA PRO A 100 17.77 5.36 -14.69
C PRO A 100 19.21 4.89 -14.93
N THR A 101 19.82 4.34 -13.88
CA THR A 101 21.02 3.52 -14.04
C THR A 101 20.67 2.50 -15.11
N ALA A 102 21.51 2.37 -16.13
CA ALA A 102 21.28 1.40 -17.20
C ALA A 102 20.91 0.09 -16.50
N PRO A 103 19.72 -0.48 -16.76
CA PRO A 103 19.35 -1.72 -16.11
C PRO A 103 20.50 -2.69 -16.39
N PRO A 104 20.91 -3.52 -15.40
CA PRO A 104 21.77 -4.65 -15.71
C PRO A 104 21.18 -5.34 -16.95
N GLN A 105 22.00 -5.90 -17.84
CA GLN A 105 21.51 -6.57 -19.04
C GLN A 105 20.66 -7.79 -18.65
N VAL A 106 19.43 -7.55 -18.20
CA VAL A 106 18.43 -8.53 -17.84
C VAL A 106 17.80 -8.93 -19.15
N SER A 107 17.87 -10.21 -19.48
CA SER A 107 17.20 -10.72 -20.66
C SER A 107 15.71 -10.41 -20.58
N ILE A 108 15.09 -10.11 -21.72
CA ILE A 108 13.66 -9.79 -21.80
C ILE A 108 12.82 -10.89 -21.13
N GLY A 109 13.22 -12.16 -21.27
CA GLY A 109 12.57 -13.28 -20.60
C GLY A 109 12.59 -13.19 -19.07
N LYS A 110 13.74 -12.86 -18.45
CA LYS A 110 13.82 -12.67 -16.99
C LYS A 110 12.95 -11.50 -16.52
N TYR A 111 12.98 -10.40 -17.26
CA TYR A 111 12.13 -9.24 -16.98
C TYR A 111 10.64 -9.59 -17.08
N ALA A 112 10.21 -10.33 -18.11
CA ALA A 112 8.83 -10.77 -18.28
C ALA A 112 8.36 -11.67 -17.12
N VAL A 113 9.21 -12.57 -16.63
CA VAL A 113 8.90 -13.41 -15.46
C VAL A 113 8.72 -12.56 -14.20
N ILE A 114 9.59 -11.57 -13.96
CA ILE A 114 9.46 -10.65 -12.82
C ILE A 114 8.17 -9.82 -12.94
N ALA A 115 7.85 -9.32 -14.14
CA ALA A 115 6.63 -8.57 -14.39
C ALA A 115 5.37 -9.40 -14.16
N LEU A 116 5.35 -10.63 -14.65
CA LEU A 116 4.25 -11.55 -14.42
C LEU A 116 4.10 -11.85 -12.92
N GLY A 117 5.20 -12.12 -12.21
CA GLY A 117 5.18 -12.34 -10.76
C GLY A 117 4.63 -11.13 -9.99
N CYS A 118 4.98 -9.91 -10.41
CA CYS A 118 4.46 -8.69 -9.80
C CYS A 118 2.95 -8.53 -10.03
N VAL A 119 2.47 -8.79 -11.25
CA VAL A 119 1.03 -8.73 -11.57
C VAL A 119 0.24 -9.78 -10.78
N LEU A 120 0.78 -10.99 -10.63
CA LEU A 120 0.14 -12.04 -9.83
C LEU A 120 0.10 -11.65 -8.35
N LEU A 121 1.16 -11.03 -7.82
CA LEU A 121 1.19 -10.54 -6.44
C LEU A 121 0.19 -9.41 -6.22
N ASP A 122 0.07 -8.46 -7.15
CA ASP A 122 -0.95 -7.41 -7.12
C ASP A 122 -2.36 -8.00 -7.14
N ALA A 123 -2.62 -8.94 -8.05
CA ALA A 123 -3.90 -9.62 -8.15
C ALA A 123 -4.25 -10.36 -6.85
N PHE A 124 -3.26 -11.03 -6.24
CA PHE A 124 -3.44 -11.70 -4.95
C PHE A 124 -3.77 -10.71 -3.84
N LEU A 125 -3.07 -9.58 -3.74
CA LEU A 125 -3.33 -8.57 -2.70
C LEU A 125 -4.69 -7.88 -2.89
N ILE A 126 -5.06 -7.56 -4.12
CA ILE A 126 -6.38 -7.01 -4.44
C ILE A 126 -7.46 -8.05 -4.10
N TYR A 127 -7.27 -9.31 -4.49
CA TYR A 127 -8.20 -10.37 -4.12
C TYR A 127 -8.35 -10.46 -2.60
N GLN A 128 -7.22 -10.51 -1.88
CA GLN A 128 -7.20 -10.61 -0.43
C GLN A 128 -7.87 -9.46 0.30
N ASN A 129 -7.80 -8.25 -0.25
CA ASN A 129 -8.30 -7.05 0.40
C ASN A 129 -9.73 -6.66 0.02
N TYR A 130 -10.25 -7.08 -1.13
CA TYR A 130 -11.57 -6.67 -1.61
C TYR A 130 -12.57 -7.82 -1.70
N PHE A 131 -12.12 -9.07 -1.80
CA PHE A 131 -13.00 -10.22 -2.03
C PHE A 131 -12.92 -11.28 -0.91
N THR A 132 -12.01 -11.12 0.03
CA THR A 132 -11.88 -11.99 1.21
C THR A 132 -11.45 -11.17 2.42
N PHE A 133 -11.39 -11.83 3.56
CA PHE A 133 -10.90 -11.30 4.81
C PHE A 133 -9.92 -12.28 5.45
N THR A 134 -8.96 -11.77 6.21
CA THR A 134 -8.05 -12.57 7.03
C THR A 134 -8.34 -12.29 8.50
N ASP A 135 -8.91 -13.27 9.21
CA ASP A 135 -9.17 -13.16 10.64
C ASP A 135 -7.90 -13.44 11.46
N PHE A 136 -7.34 -12.38 12.04
CA PHE A 136 -6.14 -12.49 12.87
C PHE A 136 -6.40 -13.06 14.26
N ALA A 137 -7.64 -13.10 14.76
CA ALA A 137 -7.96 -13.63 16.08
C ALA A 137 -8.08 -15.17 16.10
N THR A 138 -8.57 -15.78 15.02
CA THR A 138 -8.88 -17.21 14.98
C THR A 138 -7.97 -18.02 14.06
N HIS A 139 -7.46 -17.43 12.97
CA HIS A 139 -6.93 -18.21 11.85
C HIS A 139 -5.47 -18.65 12.00
N SER A 140 -4.63 -17.98 12.82
CA SER A 140 -3.24 -18.41 13.01
C SER A 140 -2.71 -18.18 14.42
N ARG A 141 -2.13 -19.25 15.01
CA ARG A 141 -1.55 -19.20 16.37
C ARG A 141 -0.39 -18.21 16.48
N LYS A 142 0.34 -17.97 15.38
CA LYS A 142 1.52 -17.08 15.32
C LYS A 142 1.14 -15.60 15.21
N PHE A 143 0.09 -15.25 14.46
CA PHE A 143 -0.35 -13.86 14.32
C PHE A 143 -1.50 -13.48 15.27
N ARG A 144 -1.95 -14.43 16.09
CA ARG A 144 -3.00 -14.24 17.10
C ARG A 144 -2.76 -13.02 17.96
N PHE A 145 -1.52 -12.77 18.37
CA PHE A 145 -1.18 -11.62 19.22
C PHE A 145 -1.68 -10.28 18.66
N PHE A 146 -1.62 -10.10 17.34
CA PHE A 146 -2.08 -8.87 16.69
C PHE A 146 -3.61 -8.79 16.59
N GLY A 147 -4.31 -9.93 16.52
CA GLY A 147 -5.78 -9.99 16.52
C GLY A 147 -6.40 -9.99 17.92
N LEU A 148 -5.64 -10.29 18.97
CA LEU A 148 -6.12 -10.34 20.36
C LEU A 148 -6.17 -8.98 21.06
N SER A 149 -5.39 -8.02 20.58
CA SER A 149 -5.27 -6.72 21.23
C SER A 149 -5.71 -5.62 20.28
N VAL A 150 -6.69 -4.83 20.74
CA VAL A 150 -7.20 -3.63 20.07
C VAL A 150 -6.07 -2.61 19.83
N ALA A 151 -5.01 -2.62 20.65
CA ALA A 151 -3.86 -1.75 20.45
C ALA A 151 -2.91 -2.23 19.35
N PHE A 152 -2.76 -3.54 19.14
CA PHE A 152 -1.82 -4.11 18.15
C PHE A 152 -2.44 -4.27 16.76
N PHE A 153 -3.74 -4.49 16.67
CA PHE A 153 -4.47 -4.58 15.41
C PHE A 153 -4.24 -3.41 14.44
N PRO A 154 -4.34 -2.13 14.86
CA PRO A 154 -4.12 -1.02 13.94
C PRO A 154 -2.70 -1.02 13.35
N PHE A 155 -1.69 -1.57 14.02
CA PHE A 155 -0.35 -1.71 13.43
C PHE A 155 -0.35 -2.67 12.24
N VAL A 156 -1.07 -3.80 12.32
CA VAL A 156 -1.20 -4.73 11.18
C VAL A 156 -2.00 -4.08 10.04
N ALA A 157 -3.07 -3.38 10.38
CA ALA A 157 -3.86 -2.64 9.40
C ALA A 157 -3.02 -1.56 8.68
N MET A 158 -2.19 -0.81 9.41
CA MET A 158 -1.25 0.17 8.84
C MET A 158 -0.21 -0.50 7.93
N LEU A 159 0.35 -1.66 8.34
CA LEU A 159 1.27 -2.43 7.50
C LEU A 159 0.62 -2.90 6.20
N SER A 160 -0.65 -3.32 6.25
CA SER A 160 -1.43 -3.69 5.06
C SER A 160 -1.55 -2.51 4.10
N LEU A 161 -1.92 -1.32 4.59
CA LEU A 161 -2.01 -0.12 3.76
C LEU A 161 -0.66 0.31 3.18
N LEU A 162 0.43 0.23 3.96
CA LEU A 162 1.78 0.46 3.48
C LEU A 162 2.21 -0.53 2.39
N ALA A 163 1.81 -1.80 2.49
CA ALA A 163 2.08 -2.80 1.47
C ALA A 163 1.47 -2.39 0.13
N PHE A 164 0.25 -1.83 0.10
CA PHE A 164 -0.35 -1.29 -1.12
C PHE A 164 0.47 -0.13 -1.72
N TYR A 165 1.03 0.75 -0.89
CA TYR A 165 1.85 1.87 -1.38
C TYR A 165 3.13 1.37 -2.05
N VAL A 166 3.80 0.42 -1.39
CA VAL A 166 5.03 -0.19 -1.88
C VAL A 166 4.75 -0.95 -3.18
N MET A 167 3.70 -1.76 -3.22
CA MET A 167 3.33 -2.52 -4.40
C MET A 167 2.97 -1.62 -5.58
N ALA A 168 2.12 -0.61 -5.40
CA ALA A 168 1.79 0.33 -6.47
C ALA A 168 3.04 1.04 -7.02
N PHE A 169 3.97 1.43 -6.14
CA PHE A 169 5.22 2.04 -6.55
C PHE A 169 6.09 1.07 -7.36
N PHE A 170 6.25 -0.17 -6.90
CA PHE A 170 7.03 -1.19 -7.61
C PHE A 170 6.39 -1.54 -8.95
N SER A 171 5.10 -1.80 -9.00
CA SER A 171 4.36 -2.11 -10.22
C SER A 171 4.41 -0.97 -11.21
N TYR A 172 4.32 0.29 -10.77
CA TYR A 172 4.49 1.44 -11.65
C TYR A 172 5.90 1.49 -12.28
N ASN A 173 6.94 1.36 -11.45
CA ASN A 173 8.31 1.40 -11.96
C ASN A 173 8.57 0.22 -12.91
N LEU A 174 8.11 -0.97 -12.52
CA LEU A 174 8.35 -2.20 -13.26
C LEU A 174 7.60 -2.21 -14.59
N LEU A 175 6.29 -1.96 -14.59
CA LEU A 175 5.44 -2.15 -15.77
C LEU A 175 5.39 -0.95 -16.71
N PHE A 176 5.60 0.28 -16.21
CA PHE A 176 5.44 1.48 -17.03
C PHE A 176 6.75 2.21 -17.25
N ARG A 177 7.47 2.50 -16.16
CA ARG A 177 8.66 3.34 -16.25
C ARG A 177 9.80 2.65 -16.98
N PHE A 178 10.19 1.44 -16.58
CA PHE A 178 11.31 0.73 -17.21
C PHE A 178 11.07 0.45 -18.70
N PRO A 179 9.91 -0.08 -19.14
CA PRO A 179 9.65 -0.28 -20.57
C PRO A 179 9.73 1.00 -21.37
N ARG A 180 9.18 2.11 -20.84
CA ARG A 180 9.23 3.41 -21.50
C ARG A 180 10.66 3.90 -21.71
N GLU A 181 11.52 3.74 -20.71
CA GLU A 181 12.94 4.14 -20.81
C GLU A 181 13.72 3.26 -21.80
N VAL A 182 13.44 1.94 -21.84
CA VAL A 182 14.03 1.02 -22.84
C VAL A 182 13.60 1.40 -24.26
N LEU A 183 12.31 1.68 -24.47
CA LEU A 183 11.77 2.12 -25.75
C LEU A 183 12.36 3.47 -26.19
N ALA A 184 12.49 4.43 -25.27
CA ALA A 184 13.07 5.74 -25.57
C ALA A 184 14.53 5.63 -26.01
N ARG A 185 15.35 4.80 -25.35
CA ARG A 185 16.75 4.58 -25.75
C ARG A 185 16.87 3.94 -27.13
N ARG A 186 16.00 2.99 -27.48
CA ARG A 186 16.01 2.38 -28.84
C ARG A 186 15.71 3.40 -29.94
N LYS A 187 14.84 4.38 -29.68
CA LYS A 187 14.55 5.46 -30.63
C LYS A 187 15.71 6.43 -30.86
N HIS A 188 16.65 6.55 -29.92
CA HIS A 188 17.83 7.41 -30.08
C HIS A 188 19.01 6.70 -30.77
N LEU A 189 18.93 5.37 -30.95
CA LEU A 189 19.96 4.55 -31.59
C LEU A 189 19.68 4.26 -33.08
N HIS A 190 18.49 4.64 -33.56
CA HIS A 190 18.05 4.53 -34.96
C HIS A 190 17.73 5.92 -35.51
#